data_AF-A0A023X338-F1
#
_entry.id   AF-A0A023X338-F1
#
_cell.length_a   1.000
_cell.length_b   1.000
_cell.length_c   1.000
_cell.angle_alpha   90.00
_cell.angle_beta   90.00
_cell.angle_gamma   90.00
#
_symmetry.space_group_name_H-M   'P 1'
#
loop_
_entity.id
_entity.type
_entity.pdbx_description
1 polymer ?
#
loop_
_entity_poly.entity_id
_entity_poly.type
_entity_poly.pdbx_seq_one_letter_code
_entity_poly.pdbx_strand_id
1 'polypeptide(L)'
;MRVPHASLARRVALRALLGLAISGLALAAGPVSTAGAHAGLLSASPEYEETVAGAPEQVRLRFNEPVEAVFEPVEVRNGHGERVDLDDARTEPEKPEIVTVGLRKGLPAGEYAVDWRVTSQDGHPVSGEYVFTVAGTADAGAGEEPVPTSTASRERPGLPVGVLVGGLLAGSLVAASLISLRRSGG
;
A
#
# COMPACT_ATOMS: atom_id res chain seq x y z
N MET A 1 -31.72 64.75 -3.74
CA MET A 1 -31.04 63.77 -2.86
C MET A 1 -30.12 62.89 -3.71
N ARG A 2 -28.79 63.05 -3.62
CA ARG A 2 -27.82 62.16 -4.28
C ARG A 2 -27.42 61.08 -3.28
N VAL A 3 -27.86 59.84 -3.48
CA VAL A 3 -27.38 58.70 -2.69
C VAL A 3 -25.88 58.53 -2.94
N PRO A 4 -25.02 58.48 -1.90
CA PRO A 4 -23.57 58.38 -2.09
C PRO A 4 -23.19 56.98 -2.59
N HIS A 5 -23.09 56.85 -3.92
CA HIS A 5 -22.66 55.63 -4.62
C HIS A 5 -21.27 55.12 -4.18
N ALA A 6 -20.44 55.98 -3.58
CA ALA A 6 -19.11 55.65 -3.07
C ALA A 6 -19.13 54.59 -1.95
N SER A 7 -20.18 54.55 -1.12
CA SER A 7 -20.28 53.61 0.00
C SER A 7 -20.66 52.18 -0.42
N LEU A 8 -21.40 52.05 -1.52
CA LEU A 8 -21.79 50.77 -2.11
C LEU A 8 -20.64 50.17 -2.93
N ALA A 9 -19.98 50.99 -3.77
CA ALA A 9 -18.81 50.57 -4.54
C ALA A 9 -17.67 50.06 -3.65
N ARG A 10 -17.40 50.75 -2.53
CA ARG A 10 -16.38 50.32 -1.55
C ARG A 10 -16.72 48.99 -0.88
N ARG A 11 -17.99 48.75 -0.52
CA ARG A 11 -18.43 47.47 0.08
C ARG A 11 -18.34 46.32 -0.92
N VAL A 12 -18.66 46.57 -2.19
CA VAL A 12 -18.52 45.57 -3.27
C VAL A 12 -17.05 45.24 -3.52
N ALA A 13 -16.17 46.25 -3.59
CA ALA A 13 -14.74 46.06 -3.76
C ALA A 13 -14.10 45.27 -2.60
N LEU A 14 -14.45 45.59 -1.34
CA LEU A 14 -13.96 44.86 -0.17
C LEU A 14 -14.40 43.39 -0.15
N ARG A 15 -15.65 43.10 -0.56
CA ARG A 15 -16.14 41.73 -0.68
C ARG A 15 -15.45 40.96 -1.80
N ALA A 16 -15.17 41.61 -2.93
CA ALA A 16 -14.43 41.01 -4.03
C ALA A 16 -12.99 40.69 -3.64
N LEU A 17 -12.30 41.60 -2.94
CA LEU A 17 -10.94 41.38 -2.44
C LEU A 17 -10.90 40.28 -1.37
N LEU A 18 -11.87 40.25 -0.46
CA LEU A 18 -11.99 39.18 0.53
C LEU A 18 -12.25 37.83 -0.15
N GLY A 19 -13.13 37.80 -1.15
CA GLY A 19 -13.39 36.60 -1.95
C GLY A 19 -12.13 36.12 -2.67
N LEU A 20 -11.38 37.03 -3.32
CA LEU A 20 -10.13 36.70 -3.99
C LEU A 20 -9.06 36.21 -3.00
N ALA A 21 -8.97 36.80 -1.82
CA ALA A 21 -8.05 36.36 -0.77
C ALA A 21 -8.39 34.97 -0.24
N ILE A 22 -9.67 34.67 -0.01
CA ILE A 22 -10.14 33.35 0.43
C ILE A 22 -9.89 32.30 -0.66
N SER A 23 -10.22 32.62 -1.92
CA SER A 23 -9.94 31.72 -3.05
C SER A 23 -8.44 31.50 -3.22
N GLY A 24 -7.62 32.55 -3.16
CA GLY A 24 -6.16 32.44 -3.21
C GLY A 24 -5.60 31.56 -2.09
N LEU A 25 -6.12 31.69 -0.86
CA LEU A 25 -5.74 30.85 0.27
C LEU A 25 -6.15 29.39 0.07
N ALA A 26 -7.35 29.13 -0.47
CA ALA A 26 -7.84 27.79 -0.76
C ALA A 26 -7.02 27.10 -1.87
N LEU A 27 -6.61 27.82 -2.91
CA LEU A 27 -5.72 27.27 -3.95
C LEU A 27 -4.29 27.05 -3.43
N ALA A 28 -3.82 27.89 -2.51
CA ALA A 28 -2.50 27.75 -1.89
C ALA A 28 -2.41 26.59 -0.89
N ALA A 29 -3.53 26.16 -0.31
CA ALA A 29 -3.56 25.06 0.65
C ALA A 29 -3.20 23.68 0.05
N GLY A 30 -3.26 23.53 -1.28
CA GLY A 30 -2.93 22.28 -1.98
C GLY A 30 -3.88 21.12 -1.66
N PRO A 31 -3.74 19.98 -2.35
CA PRO A 31 -4.46 18.77 -2.00
C PRO A 31 -3.97 18.24 -0.64
N VAL A 32 -4.89 18.04 0.30
CA VAL A 32 -4.61 17.34 1.55
C VAL A 32 -4.51 15.85 1.21
N SER A 33 -3.30 15.32 1.08
CA SER A 33 -3.10 13.88 1.00
C SER A 33 -3.47 13.27 2.34
N THR A 34 -4.57 12.52 2.38
CA THR A 34 -4.84 11.59 3.47
C THR A 34 -3.77 10.50 3.40
N ALA A 35 -2.64 10.70 4.09
CA ALA A 35 -1.70 9.61 4.33
C ALA A 35 -2.49 8.44 4.93
N GLY A 36 -2.25 7.22 4.43
CA GLY A 36 -3.05 6.04 4.78
C GLY A 36 -3.15 5.90 6.29
N ALA A 37 -4.38 5.91 6.82
CA ALA A 37 -4.65 5.80 8.25
C ALA A 37 -4.45 4.37 8.77
N HIS A 38 -4.45 3.38 7.87
CA HIS A 38 -4.38 1.97 8.20
C HIS A 38 -2.96 1.42 8.06
N ALA A 39 -2.63 0.48 8.95
CA ALA A 39 -1.40 -0.31 8.88
C ALA A 39 -1.34 -1.12 7.57
N GLY A 40 -0.22 -0.98 6.86
CA GLY A 40 0.12 -1.76 5.67
C GLY A 40 1.30 -2.67 5.96
N LEU A 41 1.19 -3.95 5.56
CA LEU A 41 2.28 -4.90 5.64
C LEU A 41 3.38 -4.49 4.65
N LEU A 42 4.60 -4.28 5.15
CA LEU A 42 5.78 -3.90 4.37
C LEU A 42 6.63 -5.11 3.97
N SER A 43 6.78 -6.08 4.88
CA SER A 43 7.58 -7.28 4.65
C SER A 43 7.16 -8.41 5.57
N ALA A 44 7.37 -9.64 5.14
CA ALA A 44 7.17 -10.84 5.93
C ALA A 44 8.42 -11.73 5.88
N SER A 45 8.61 -12.59 6.89
CA SER A 45 9.60 -13.66 6.87
C SER A 45 8.98 -14.90 7.52
N PRO A 46 8.84 -16.02 6.79
CA PRO A 46 9.08 -16.18 5.34
C PRO A 46 8.28 -15.20 4.47
N GLU A 47 8.80 -14.85 3.29
CA GLU A 47 8.16 -13.97 2.32
C GLU A 47 6.97 -14.65 1.61
N TYR A 48 6.15 -13.84 0.94
CA TYR A 48 5.04 -14.31 0.12
C TYR A 48 5.54 -15.27 -0.98
N GLU A 49 4.95 -16.46 -1.04
CA GLU A 49 5.33 -17.54 -1.98
C GLU A 49 6.80 -18.00 -1.85
N GLU A 50 7.49 -17.65 -0.76
CA GLU A 50 8.86 -18.11 -0.52
C GLU A 50 8.89 -19.63 -0.29
N THR A 51 9.88 -20.30 -0.89
CA THR A 51 10.23 -21.68 -0.53
C THR A 51 11.47 -21.68 0.36
N VAL A 52 11.29 -21.99 1.64
CA VAL A 52 12.39 -22.10 2.61
C VAL A 52 12.96 -23.52 2.65
N ALA A 53 14.29 -23.64 2.76
CA ALA A 53 14.97 -24.95 2.71
C ALA A 53 14.66 -25.88 3.90
N GLY A 54 14.15 -25.32 5.00
CA GLY A 54 13.76 -26.06 6.20
C GLY A 54 12.77 -25.25 7.03
N ALA A 55 12.18 -25.92 8.02
CA ALA A 55 11.16 -25.32 8.88
C ALA A 55 11.69 -24.06 9.59
N PRO A 56 11.08 -22.88 9.37
CA PRO A 56 11.48 -21.66 10.05
C PRO A 56 11.09 -21.74 11.54
N GLU A 57 11.81 -21.01 12.39
CA GLU A 57 11.53 -21.00 13.83
C GLU A 57 10.32 -20.12 14.18
N GLN A 58 10.01 -19.13 13.34
CA GLN A 58 8.94 -18.16 13.56
C GLN A 58 8.48 -17.54 12.23
N VAL A 59 7.27 -16.98 12.24
CA VAL A 59 6.80 -16.01 11.26
C VAL A 59 6.99 -14.61 11.84
N ARG A 60 7.39 -13.66 10.99
CA ARG A 60 7.63 -12.26 11.36
C ARG A 60 7.02 -11.31 10.33
N LEU A 61 6.12 -10.44 10.77
CA LEU A 61 5.38 -9.49 9.95
C LEU A 61 5.78 -8.07 10.34
N ARG A 62 6.21 -7.25 9.38
CA ARG A 62 6.56 -5.84 9.61
C ARG A 62 5.58 -4.93 8.91
N PHE A 63 4.99 -4.02 9.66
CA PHE A 63 4.06 -3.01 9.19
C PHE A 63 4.77 -1.66 9.00
N ASN A 64 4.10 -0.73 8.32
CA ASN A 64 4.56 0.65 8.13
C ASN A 64 4.38 1.55 9.35
N GLU A 65 3.73 1.03 10.39
CA GLU A 65 3.47 1.71 11.64
C GLU A 65 3.31 0.70 12.80
N PRO A 66 3.43 1.15 14.06
CA PRO A 66 3.03 0.36 15.22
C PRO A 66 1.63 -0.24 15.09
N VAL A 67 1.45 -1.47 15.57
CA VAL A 67 0.15 -2.16 15.60
C VAL A 67 -0.10 -2.79 16.96
N GLU A 68 -1.36 -3.07 17.29
CA GLU A 68 -1.72 -3.88 18.45
C GLU A 68 -2.04 -5.32 18.02
N ALA A 69 -1.35 -6.28 18.64
CA ALA A 69 -1.50 -7.71 18.39
C ALA A 69 -2.32 -8.34 19.53
N VAL A 70 -3.65 -8.24 19.45
CA VAL A 70 -4.59 -8.69 20.48
C VAL A 70 -5.57 -9.70 19.89
N PHE A 71 -5.90 -10.75 20.64
CA PHE A 71 -6.83 -11.83 20.24
C PHE A 71 -6.38 -12.61 18.99
N GLU A 72 -5.48 -13.58 19.16
CA GLU A 72 -4.99 -14.47 18.08
C GLU A 72 -4.51 -13.68 16.84
N PRO A 73 -3.52 -12.80 16.99
CA PRO A 73 -3.17 -11.83 15.95
C PRO A 73 -2.48 -12.45 14.72
N VAL A 74 -1.91 -13.65 14.87
CA VAL A 74 -1.35 -14.44 13.77
C VAL A 74 -1.65 -15.91 14.03
N GLU A 75 -2.07 -16.62 12.99
CA GLU A 75 -2.26 -18.06 12.99
C GLU A 75 -1.56 -18.67 11.77
N VAL A 76 -0.87 -19.79 11.98
CA VAL A 76 -0.17 -20.50 10.89
C VAL A 76 -0.70 -21.92 10.79
N ARG A 77 -1.16 -22.30 9.59
CA ARG A 77 -1.75 -23.60 9.30
C ARG A 77 -0.98 -24.35 8.23
N ASN A 78 -0.92 -25.68 8.32
CA ASN A 78 -0.40 -26.52 7.25
C ASN A 78 -1.46 -26.76 6.15
N GLY A 79 -1.08 -27.44 5.06
CA GLY A 79 -2.00 -27.82 3.98
C GLY A 79 -3.17 -28.75 4.38
N HIS A 80 -3.21 -29.26 5.62
CA HIS A 80 -4.35 -30.00 6.18
C HIS A 80 -5.29 -29.10 7.01
N GLY A 81 -4.98 -27.81 7.14
CA GLY A 81 -5.73 -26.87 7.97
C GLY A 81 -5.40 -26.96 9.47
N GLU A 82 -4.37 -27.72 9.85
CA GLU A 82 -3.97 -27.86 11.24
C GLU A 82 -3.08 -26.70 11.66
N ARG A 83 -3.35 -26.13 12.83
CA ARG A 83 -2.53 -25.08 13.43
C ARG A 83 -1.15 -25.61 13.82
N VAL A 84 -0.10 -24.96 13.33
CA VAL A 84 1.32 -25.34 13.52
C VAL A 84 2.16 -24.28 14.22
N ASP A 85 1.58 -23.14 14.58
CA ASP A 85 2.22 -22.16 15.43
C ASP A 85 2.12 -22.52 16.94
N LEU A 86 2.78 -21.71 17.76
CA LEU A 86 2.87 -21.87 19.22
C LEU A 86 1.84 -21.03 19.99
N ASP A 87 0.95 -20.31 19.32
CA ASP A 87 -0.05 -19.43 19.94
C ASP A 87 0.55 -18.35 20.86
N ASP A 88 1.76 -17.88 20.51
CA ASP A 88 2.51 -16.89 21.28
C ASP A 88 2.71 -15.56 20.53
N ALA A 89 1.82 -15.32 19.56
CA ALA A 89 1.90 -14.18 18.66
C ALA A 89 1.84 -12.85 19.42
N ARG A 90 2.81 -11.97 19.17
CA ARG A 90 2.98 -10.71 19.92
C ARG A 90 3.79 -9.68 19.13
N THR A 91 3.70 -8.42 19.55
CA THR A 91 4.62 -7.38 19.06
C THR A 91 6.00 -7.50 19.70
N GLU A 92 7.05 -7.11 18.97
CA GLU A 92 8.40 -7.00 19.54
C GLU A 92 8.46 -5.81 20.53
N PRO A 93 9.02 -5.96 21.74
CA PRO A 93 9.00 -4.92 22.77
C PRO A 93 9.62 -3.58 22.35
N GLU A 94 10.65 -3.61 21.49
CA GLU A 94 11.36 -2.42 21.02
C GLU A 94 10.93 -1.98 19.61
N LYS A 95 10.10 -2.79 18.92
CA LYS A 95 9.68 -2.58 17.53
C LYS A 95 8.20 -2.94 17.39
N PRO A 96 7.28 -2.08 17.90
CA PRO A 96 5.86 -2.37 17.94
C PRO A 96 5.20 -2.46 16.55
N GLU A 97 5.89 -2.06 15.48
CA GLU A 97 5.47 -2.29 14.10
C GLU A 97 5.74 -3.73 13.62
N ILE A 98 6.29 -4.59 14.47
CA ILE A 98 6.68 -5.96 14.13
C ILE A 98 5.95 -6.95 15.01
N VAL A 99 5.23 -7.87 14.37
CA VAL A 99 4.54 -8.98 15.02
C VAL A 99 5.28 -10.28 14.71
N THR A 100 5.55 -11.08 15.73
CA THR A 100 6.15 -12.41 15.59
C THR A 100 5.26 -13.48 16.18
N VAL A 101 5.31 -14.68 15.61
CA VAL A 101 4.72 -15.89 16.20
C VAL A 101 5.67 -17.07 16.00
N GLY A 102 5.91 -17.84 17.05
CA GLY A 102 6.77 -19.02 16.99
C GLY A 102 6.09 -20.18 16.25
N LEU A 103 6.90 -20.98 15.55
CA LEU A 103 6.46 -22.19 14.87
C LEU A 103 6.91 -23.44 15.62
N ARG A 104 6.12 -24.51 15.51
CA ARG A 104 6.53 -25.83 16.03
C ARG A 104 7.77 -26.33 15.29
N LYS A 105 8.64 -27.04 16.00
CA LYS A 105 9.85 -27.62 15.41
C LYS A 105 9.50 -28.79 14.50
N GLY A 106 10.33 -29.00 13.47
CA GLY A 106 10.23 -30.16 12.58
C GLY A 106 8.99 -30.16 11.70
N LEU A 107 8.54 -28.97 11.26
CA LEU A 107 7.46 -28.85 10.30
C LEU A 107 7.77 -29.68 9.05
N PRO A 108 6.87 -30.58 8.61
CA PRO A 108 7.05 -31.35 7.39
C PRO A 108 7.20 -30.46 6.15
N ALA A 109 7.71 -31.04 5.07
CA ALA A 109 7.65 -30.41 3.77
C ALA A 109 6.19 -30.14 3.36
N GLY A 110 5.92 -28.96 2.79
CA GLY A 110 4.58 -28.59 2.34
C GLY A 110 4.32 -27.10 2.37
N GLU A 111 3.10 -26.74 1.99
CA GLU A 111 2.60 -25.37 2.03
C GLU A 111 2.04 -25.02 3.41
N TYR A 112 2.23 -23.77 3.80
CA TYR A 112 1.79 -23.19 5.06
C TYR A 112 1.11 -21.86 4.80
N ALA A 113 -0.11 -21.70 5.32
CA ALA A 113 -0.88 -20.46 5.28
C ALA A 113 -0.64 -19.66 6.56
N VAL A 114 -0.40 -18.37 6.41
CA VAL A 114 -0.24 -17.39 7.49
C VAL A 114 -1.42 -16.42 7.40
N ASP A 115 -2.29 -16.49 8.38
CA ASP A 115 -3.38 -15.54 8.59
C ASP A 115 -2.99 -14.54 9.66
N TRP A 116 -3.32 -13.26 9.49
CA TRP A 116 -3.11 -12.26 10.54
C TRP A 116 -4.26 -11.27 10.64
N ARG A 117 -4.44 -10.76 11.87
CA ARG A 117 -5.36 -9.68 12.20
C ARG A 117 -4.76 -8.82 13.31
N VAL A 118 -4.49 -7.56 13.00
CA VAL A 118 -3.91 -6.58 13.93
C VAL A 118 -4.76 -5.33 13.97
N THR A 119 -4.63 -4.52 15.02
CA THR A 119 -5.30 -3.21 15.09
C THR A 119 -4.28 -2.11 14.78
N SER A 120 -4.59 -1.28 13.79
CA SER A 120 -3.77 -0.11 13.42
C SER A 120 -3.83 0.96 14.52
N GLN A 121 -2.91 1.92 14.50
CA GLN A 121 -2.92 3.06 15.42
C GLN A 121 -4.19 3.93 15.32
N ASP A 122 -4.88 3.89 14.17
CA ASP A 122 -6.16 4.58 14.00
C ASP A 122 -7.35 3.84 14.63
N GLY A 123 -7.11 2.66 15.21
CA GLY A 123 -8.09 1.83 15.90
C GLY A 123 -8.85 0.85 15.00
N HIS A 124 -8.58 0.81 13.70
CA HIS A 124 -9.24 -0.13 12.79
C HIS A 124 -8.51 -1.47 12.72
N PRO A 125 -9.24 -2.60 12.70
CA PRO A 125 -8.63 -3.90 12.44
C PRO A 125 -8.22 -3.99 10.97
N VAL A 126 -7.02 -4.51 10.74
CA VAL A 126 -6.48 -4.86 9.42
C VAL A 126 -6.16 -6.35 9.44
N SER A 127 -6.43 -7.03 8.33
CA SER A 127 -6.16 -8.46 8.17
C SER A 127 -5.54 -8.76 6.83
N GLY A 128 -4.89 -9.92 6.75
CA GLY A 128 -4.34 -10.45 5.50
C GLY A 128 -3.96 -11.91 5.63
N GLU A 129 -3.64 -12.52 4.50
CA GLU A 129 -3.22 -13.91 4.40
C GLU A 129 -2.09 -14.01 3.37
N TYR A 130 -1.16 -14.93 3.59
CA TYR A 130 -0.25 -15.38 2.54
C TYR A 130 0.20 -16.83 2.76
N VAL A 131 0.85 -17.39 1.75
CA VAL A 131 1.41 -18.75 1.81
C VAL A 131 2.94 -18.73 1.66
N PHE A 132 3.60 -19.65 2.35
CA PHE A 132 5.01 -20.01 2.10
C PHE A 132 5.14 -21.54 2.05
N THR A 133 6.24 -22.03 1.48
CA THR A 133 6.51 -23.47 1.33
C THR A 133 7.75 -23.86 2.12
N VAL A 134 7.68 -24.95 2.89
CA VAL A 134 8.86 -25.60 3.44
C VAL A 134 9.29 -26.71 2.48
N ALA A 135 10.49 -26.60 1.94
CA ALA A 135 11.11 -27.67 1.17
C ALA A 135 11.40 -28.86 2.10
N GLY A 136 11.17 -30.06 1.60
CA GLY A 136 11.68 -31.25 2.27
C GLY A 136 13.19 -31.24 2.22
N THR A 137 13.85 -31.62 3.31
CA THR A 137 15.22 -32.12 3.22
C THR A 137 15.15 -33.42 2.42
N ALA A 138 15.21 -33.33 1.10
CA ALA A 138 15.76 -34.42 0.33
C ALA A 138 17.14 -34.65 0.93
N ASP A 139 17.33 -35.82 1.54
CA ASP A 139 18.63 -36.30 1.96
C ASP A 139 19.64 -35.93 0.86
N ALA A 140 20.62 -35.09 1.19
CA ALA A 140 21.64 -34.62 0.27
C ALA A 140 22.64 -35.75 0.00
N GLY A 141 22.13 -36.80 -0.64
CA GLY A 141 22.76 -38.09 -0.90
C GLY A 141 22.37 -38.62 -2.28
N ALA A 142 22.44 -37.76 -3.31
CA ALA A 142 22.61 -38.18 -4.69
C ALA A 142 23.25 -37.01 -5.45
N GLY A 143 24.58 -37.03 -5.54
CA GLY A 143 25.27 -36.28 -6.58
C GLY A 143 24.87 -36.87 -7.92
N GLU A 144 23.97 -36.20 -8.63
CA GLU A 144 23.89 -36.27 -10.08
C GLU A 144 24.22 -34.87 -10.58
N GLU A 145 25.49 -34.70 -10.89
CA GLU A 145 26.07 -33.56 -11.58
C GLU A 145 25.26 -33.28 -12.86
N PRO A 146 24.70 -32.07 -13.07
CA PRO A 146 24.01 -31.79 -14.32
C PRO A 146 25.07 -31.70 -15.42
N VAL A 147 25.16 -32.74 -16.24
CA VAL A 147 26.02 -32.80 -17.42
C VAL A 147 25.66 -31.63 -18.34
N PRO A 148 26.56 -30.67 -18.61
CA PRO A 148 26.26 -29.57 -19.51
C PRO A 148 26.31 -30.09 -20.95
N THR A 149 25.15 -30.35 -21.57
CA THR A 149 25.10 -30.52 -23.02
C THR A 149 25.12 -29.14 -23.69
N SER A 150 26.33 -28.66 -23.97
CA SER A 150 26.54 -27.55 -24.90
C SER A 150 26.16 -28.02 -26.31
N THR A 151 25.06 -27.49 -26.85
CA THR A 151 24.84 -27.45 -28.30
C THR A 151 24.70 -25.99 -28.70
N ALA A 152 25.77 -25.48 -29.32
CA ALA A 152 25.86 -24.13 -29.81
C ALA A 152 24.97 -23.89 -31.04
N SER A 153 24.51 -22.64 -31.11
CA SER A 153 24.43 -21.80 -32.32
C SER A 153 23.38 -22.11 -33.39
N ARG A 154 22.42 -21.19 -33.51
CA ARG A 154 22.22 -20.51 -34.79
C ARG A 154 21.67 -19.09 -34.61
N GLU A 155 22.53 -18.11 -34.83
CA GLU A 155 22.17 -16.73 -35.17
C GLU A 155 21.23 -16.68 -36.39
N ARG A 156 20.22 -15.80 -36.35
CA ARG A 156 19.76 -15.03 -37.52
C ARG A 156 19.35 -13.60 -37.10
N PRO A 157 19.80 -12.56 -37.82
CA PRO A 157 19.55 -11.16 -37.49
C PRO A 157 18.35 -10.55 -38.25
N GLY A 158 17.76 -9.50 -37.66
CA GLY A 158 16.93 -8.47 -38.32
C GLY A 158 15.70 -8.10 -37.48
N LEU A 159 15.28 -6.85 -37.28
CA LEU A 159 15.68 -5.48 -37.63
C LEU A 159 14.99 -4.56 -36.59
N PRO A 160 15.45 -3.31 -36.34
CA PRO A 160 14.84 -2.42 -35.35
C PRO A 160 13.58 -1.73 -35.88
N VAL A 161 12.47 -1.80 -35.16
CA VAL A 161 11.29 -0.96 -35.41
C VAL A 161 11.26 0.15 -34.35
N GLY A 162 11.70 1.34 -34.77
CA GLY A 162 11.33 2.59 -34.12
C GLY A 162 10.05 3.14 -34.76
N VAL A 163 9.13 3.66 -33.94
CA VAL A 163 8.11 4.62 -34.37
C VAL A 163 7.95 5.70 -33.29
N LEU A 164 7.99 6.94 -33.77
CA LEU A 164 7.87 8.23 -33.07
C LEU A 164 6.44 8.57 -32.62
N VAL A 165 6.37 9.25 -31.48
CA VAL A 165 5.71 10.55 -31.16
C VAL A 165 4.27 10.85 -31.60
N GLY A 166 3.47 11.29 -30.61
CA GLY A 166 2.39 12.27 -30.70
C GLY A 166 1.53 12.19 -29.43
N GLY A 167 1.10 13.22 -28.71
CA GLY A 167 1.05 14.68 -28.88
C GLY A 167 -0.11 15.21 -28.01
N LEU A 168 0.06 16.41 -27.44
CA LEU A 168 -0.95 17.37 -26.95
C LEU A 168 -1.93 17.05 -25.79
N LEU A 169 -1.75 17.82 -24.71
CA LEU A 169 -2.64 18.87 -24.17
C LEU A 169 -4.17 18.78 -24.39
N ALA A 170 -4.91 18.74 -23.27
CA ALA A 170 -6.20 19.41 -23.03
C ALA A 170 -6.33 19.59 -21.50
N GLY A 171 -6.69 20.71 -20.88
CA GLY A 171 -7.45 21.88 -21.33
C GLY A 171 -8.91 21.78 -20.86
N SER A 172 -9.25 22.23 -19.64
CA SER A 172 -10.64 22.43 -19.16
C SER A 172 -10.64 23.38 -17.95
N LEU A 173 -10.81 24.69 -18.16
CA LEU A 173 -12.06 25.47 -18.07
C LEU A 173 -12.49 25.86 -16.65
N VAL A 174 -12.12 27.08 -16.26
CA VAL A 174 -12.70 27.83 -15.14
C VAL A 174 -14.02 28.43 -15.60
N ALA A 175 -15.14 28.05 -14.97
CA ALA A 175 -16.43 28.71 -15.16
C ALA A 175 -16.65 29.79 -14.08
N ALA A 176 -16.48 31.06 -14.46
CA ALA A 176 -16.92 32.20 -13.66
C ALA A 176 -18.41 32.47 -13.94
N SER A 177 -19.29 32.20 -12.97
CA SER A 177 -20.68 32.65 -13.04
C SER A 177 -20.80 34.06 -12.47
N LEU A 178 -20.86 35.06 -13.35
CA LEU A 178 -21.34 36.40 -13.02
C LEU A 178 -22.87 36.40 -13.08
N ILE A 179 -23.51 36.43 -11.91
CA ILE A 179 -24.94 36.66 -11.78
C ILE A 179 -25.26 38.07 -12.29
N SER A 180 -25.96 38.09 -13.42
CA SER A 180 -26.39 39.30 -14.11
C SER A 180 -27.44 40.05 -13.29
N LEU A 181 -27.17 41.32 -13.03
CA LEU A 181 -28.15 42.26 -12.50
C LEU A 181 -29.01 42.75 -13.67
N ARG A 182 -30.31 42.43 -13.69
CA ARG A 182 -31.25 43.15 -14.57
C ARG A 182 -32.39 43.76 -13.78
N ARG A 183 -32.42 45.08 -13.89
CA ARG A 183 -33.41 46.07 -13.44
C ARG A 183 -34.85 45.62 -13.69
N SER A 184 -35.74 45.93 -12.75
CA SER A 184 -37.13 46.28 -13.07
C SER A 184 -37.41 47.64 -12.44
N GLY A 185 -37.62 48.62 -13.30
CA GLY A 185 -38.31 49.86 -12.97
C GLY A 185 -39.70 49.77 -13.60
N GLY A 186 -40.70 50.09 -12.79
CA GLY A 186 -42.09 50.33 -13.11
C GLY A 186 -42.65 51.21 -12.01
#